data_AF-A0A938Q9W1-F1
#
_entry.id   AF-A0A938Q9W1-F1
#
_cell.length_a   1.000
_cell.length_b   1.000
_cell.length_c   1.000
_cell.angle_alpha   90.00
_cell.angle_beta   90.00
_cell.angle_gamma   90.00
#
_symmetry.space_group_name_H-M   'P 1'
#
loop_
_entity.id
_entity.type
_entity.pdbx_description
1 polymer ?
#
loop_
_entity_poly.entity_id
_entity_poly.type
_entity_poly.pdbx_seq_one_letter_code
_entity_poly.pdbx_strand_id
1 'polypeptide(L)'
;MTRRTLNMVQRALVCFPELENTAITIGYTRKHLGSATVIYRKGQLHKLIIRLRVRKVTYHTIGHELTHLVQGLAYGQRDARKTDPAHIPVGETQCDIWALARDPLFLDDPPTYIKMPRAMREHWSDYAEAVREMCIAAIARRPTQRQYIQWLEKEIAQLAKKPRVEKPSGPAQLFLPFVV
;
A
#
# COMPACT_ATOMS: atom_id res chain seq x y z
N MET A 1 -6.74 17.99 -11.77
CA MET A 1 -6.77 16.53 -11.55
C MET A 1 -7.31 15.84 -12.76
N THR A 2 -6.72 14.71 -13.14
CA THR A 2 -7.39 13.85 -14.12
C THR A 2 -8.57 13.15 -13.44
N ARG A 3 -9.65 12.93 -14.19
CA ARG A 3 -10.83 12.17 -13.69
C ARG A 3 -10.43 10.77 -13.21
N ARG A 4 -9.45 10.15 -13.88
CA ARG A 4 -8.87 8.86 -13.50
C ARG A 4 -8.27 8.90 -12.10
N THR A 5 -7.37 9.84 -11.80
CA THR A 5 -6.73 9.92 -10.48
C THR A 5 -7.75 10.18 -9.38
N LEU A 6 -8.75 11.03 -9.63
CA LEU A 6 -9.84 11.26 -8.67
C LEU A 6 -10.60 9.95 -8.36
N ASN A 7 -11.00 9.21 -9.40
CA ASN A 7 -11.70 7.93 -9.23
C ASN A 7 -10.84 6.90 -8.49
N MET A 8 -9.52 6.86 -8.77
CA MET A 8 -8.60 5.97 -8.07
C MET A 8 -8.54 6.31 -6.57
N VAL A 9 -8.42 7.59 -6.22
CA VAL A 9 -8.40 8.03 -4.82
C VAL A 9 -9.73 7.72 -4.13
N GLN A 10 -10.87 7.98 -4.78
CA GLN A 10 -12.19 7.66 -4.22
C GLN A 10 -12.35 6.17 -3.93
N ARG A 11 -11.93 5.30 -4.86
CA ARG A 11 -11.95 3.84 -4.63
C ARG A 11 -11.02 3.42 -3.51
N ALA A 12 -9.81 3.99 -3.45
CA ALA A 12 -8.87 3.69 -2.39
C ALA A 12 -9.40 4.10 -1.01
N LEU A 13 -10.05 5.28 -0.89
CA LEU A 13 -10.57 5.79 0.37
C LEU A 13 -11.62 4.88 1.03
N VAL A 14 -12.37 4.10 0.26
CA VAL A 14 -13.30 3.09 0.80
C VAL A 14 -12.59 2.08 1.71
N CYS A 15 -11.31 1.80 1.44
CA CYS A 15 -10.51 0.89 2.24
C CYS A 15 -9.90 1.55 3.51
N PHE A 16 -10.12 2.85 3.75
CA PHE A 16 -9.57 3.62 4.88
C PHE A 16 -10.68 4.24 5.72
N PRO A 17 -11.42 3.44 6.52
CA PRO A 17 -12.49 3.95 7.39
C PRO A 17 -11.98 4.98 8.41
N GLU A 18 -10.70 4.94 8.78
CA GLU A 18 -10.10 5.92 9.70
C GLU A 18 -10.03 7.33 9.12
N LEU A 19 -10.18 7.47 7.80
CA LEU A 19 -10.20 8.74 7.08
C LEU A 19 -11.62 9.16 6.70
N GLU A 20 -12.64 8.38 7.06
CA GLU A 20 -14.03 8.72 6.83
C GLU A 20 -14.38 10.05 7.51
N ASN A 21 -15.20 10.87 6.85
CA ASN A 21 -15.59 12.20 7.32
C ASN A 21 -14.43 13.21 7.47
N THR A 22 -13.22 12.91 6.96
CA THR A 22 -12.10 13.85 6.95
C THR A 22 -11.93 14.53 5.59
N ALA A 23 -11.62 15.83 5.60
CA ALA A 23 -11.33 16.58 4.38
C ALA A 23 -9.85 16.39 3.98
N ILE A 24 -9.62 15.66 2.89
CA ILE A 24 -8.28 15.41 2.34
C ILE A 24 -8.04 16.29 1.12
N THR A 25 -7.00 17.13 1.19
CA THR A 25 -6.54 17.92 0.05
C THR A 25 -5.64 17.08 -0.84
N ILE A 26 -5.95 17.00 -2.13
CA ILE A 26 -5.14 16.25 -3.11
C ILE A 26 -4.37 17.23 -4.00
N GLY A 27 -3.04 17.18 -3.91
CA GLY A 27 -2.13 17.98 -4.71
C GLY A 27 -1.28 17.16 -5.69
N TYR A 28 -0.40 17.85 -6.42
CA TYR A 28 0.60 17.22 -7.29
C TYR A 28 2.01 17.42 -6.80
N THR A 29 2.86 16.45 -7.10
CA THR A 29 4.31 16.57 -6.93
C THR A 29 5.04 16.12 -8.19
N ARG A 30 6.19 16.75 -8.46
CA ARG A 30 7.13 16.32 -9.51
C ARG A 30 8.36 15.60 -8.92
N LYS A 31 8.57 15.68 -7.60
CA LYS A 31 9.80 15.28 -6.90
C LYS A 31 9.77 13.83 -6.41
N HIS A 32 8.64 13.41 -5.84
CA HIS A 32 8.45 12.09 -5.24
C HIS A 32 7.29 11.34 -5.93
N LEU A 33 7.13 10.03 -5.72
CA LEU A 33 5.97 9.27 -6.23
C LEU A 33 4.68 9.72 -5.56
N GLY A 34 4.74 9.89 -4.24
CA GLY A 34 3.74 10.59 -3.45
C GLY A 34 4.37 11.36 -2.29
N SER A 35 3.53 12.10 -1.55
CA SER A 35 3.84 12.53 -0.19
C SER A 35 2.57 12.86 0.59
N ALA A 36 2.57 12.54 1.88
CA ALA A 36 1.49 12.85 2.80
C ALA A 36 1.92 13.92 3.82
N THR A 37 0.96 14.72 4.30
CA THR A 37 1.19 15.75 5.31
C THR A 37 -0.04 15.90 6.18
N VAL A 38 0.16 15.78 7.50
CA VAL A 38 -0.84 16.06 8.52
C VAL A 38 -0.44 17.34 9.24
N ILE A 39 -1.32 18.34 9.24
CA ILE A 39 -1.06 19.64 9.85
C ILE A 39 -1.99 19.82 11.04
N TYR A 40 -1.40 20.02 12.23
CA TYR A 40 -2.10 20.40 13.44
C TYR A 40 -1.90 21.90 13.72
N ARG A 41 -2.95 22.57 14.20
CA ARG A 41 -2.88 23.94 14.72
C ARG A 41 -3.55 23.99 16.08
N LYS A 42 -2.82 24.47 17.10
CA LYS A 42 -3.29 24.53 18.49
C LYS A 42 -3.85 23.19 19.00
N GLY A 43 -3.21 22.08 18.63
CA GLY A 43 -3.62 20.72 19.00
C GLY A 43 -4.83 20.17 18.23
N GLN A 44 -5.44 20.94 17.32
CA GLN A 44 -6.54 20.49 16.48
C GLN A 44 -6.07 20.14 15.07
N LEU A 45 -6.66 19.12 14.47
CA LEU A 45 -6.42 18.74 13.08
C LEU A 45 -6.86 19.90 12.17
N HIS A 46 -5.92 20.46 11.40
CA HIS A 46 -6.19 21.58 10.52
C HIS A 46 -6.31 21.15 9.05
N LYS A 47 -5.37 20.32 8.56
CA LYS A 47 -5.36 19.85 7.16
C LYS A 47 -4.73 18.47 7.03
N LEU A 48 -5.32 17.65 6.16
CA LEU A 48 -4.73 16.44 5.61
C LEU A 48 -4.42 16.67 4.14
N ILE A 49 -3.21 16.36 3.70
CA ILE A 49 -2.77 16.59 2.33
C ILE A 49 -2.05 15.35 1.82
N ILE A 50 -2.47 14.83 0.66
CA ILE A 50 -1.63 13.93 -0.14
C ILE A 50 -1.23 14.63 -1.43
N ARG A 51 -0.02 14.38 -1.92
CA ARG A 51 0.46 14.84 -3.21
C ARG A 51 0.87 13.65 -4.04
N LEU A 52 0.37 13.56 -5.27
CA LEU A 52 0.62 12.39 -6.13
C LEU A 52 1.35 12.80 -7.41
N ARG A 53 2.23 11.94 -7.90
CA ARG A 53 2.90 12.14 -9.19
C ARG A 53 2.01 11.73 -10.35
N VAL A 54 1.41 12.71 -11.02
CA VAL A 54 0.40 12.56 -12.09
C VAL A 54 0.65 11.42 -13.10
N ARG A 55 1.90 11.22 -13.55
CA ARG A 55 2.22 10.27 -14.63
C ARG A 55 2.47 8.83 -14.17
N LYS A 56 2.57 8.55 -12.87
CA LYS A 56 2.89 7.23 -12.33
C LYS A 56 2.05 6.90 -11.09
N VAL A 57 0.79 7.33 -11.08
CA VAL A 57 -0.10 7.03 -9.94
C VAL A 57 -0.59 5.59 -10.04
N THR A 58 -0.26 4.79 -9.03
CA THR A 58 -0.77 3.44 -8.79
C THR A 58 -1.69 3.45 -7.57
N TYR A 59 -2.57 2.47 -7.45
CA TYR A 59 -3.36 2.27 -6.24
C TYR A 59 -2.44 2.03 -5.05
N HIS A 60 -1.36 1.26 -5.21
CA HIS A 60 -0.35 1.07 -4.17
C HIS A 60 0.21 2.41 -3.66
N THR A 61 0.61 3.32 -4.57
CA THR A 61 1.09 4.67 -4.19
C THR A 61 0.02 5.43 -3.41
N ILE A 62 -1.24 5.39 -3.84
CA ILE A 62 -2.33 6.06 -3.12
C ILE A 62 -2.51 5.45 -1.72
N GLY A 63 -2.57 4.12 -1.62
CA GLY A 63 -2.72 3.40 -0.36
C GLY A 63 -1.57 3.68 0.62
N HIS A 64 -0.34 3.76 0.11
CA HIS A 64 0.85 4.14 0.88
C HIS A 64 0.69 5.54 1.48
N GLU A 65 0.32 6.55 0.68
CA GLU A 65 0.14 7.93 1.17
C GLU A 65 -1.06 8.08 2.10
N LEU A 66 -2.16 7.35 1.87
CA LEU A 66 -3.30 7.34 2.78
C LEU A 66 -2.92 6.71 4.13
N THR A 67 -2.08 5.67 4.12
CA THR A 67 -1.57 5.05 5.35
C THR A 67 -0.73 6.03 6.17
N HIS A 68 0.08 6.88 5.53
CA HIS A 68 0.79 7.97 6.22
C HIS A 68 -0.18 8.95 6.91
N LEU A 69 -1.32 9.27 6.30
CA LEU A 69 -2.33 10.11 6.96
C LEU A 69 -2.88 9.43 8.22
N VAL A 70 -3.18 8.13 8.15
CA VAL A 70 -3.65 7.36 9.31
C VAL A 70 -2.61 7.34 10.44
N GLN A 71 -1.33 7.11 10.11
CA GLN A 71 -0.23 7.21 11.08
C GLN A 71 -0.18 8.60 11.75
N GLY A 72 -0.32 9.68 10.96
CA GLY A 72 -0.29 11.05 11.47
C GLY A 72 -1.52 11.45 12.28
N LEU A 73 -2.70 10.89 12.00
CA LEU A 73 -3.92 11.06 12.81
C LEU A 73 -3.77 10.39 14.18
N ALA A 74 -3.28 9.16 14.20
CA ALA A 74 -3.05 8.42 15.44
C ALA A 74 -2.02 9.12 16.36
N TYR A 75 -1.02 9.81 15.79
CA TYR A 75 -0.02 10.55 16.57
C TYR A 75 -0.61 11.76 17.33
N GLY A 76 -1.63 12.42 16.77
CA GLY A 76 -2.30 13.55 17.43
C GLY A 76 -3.17 13.13 18.62
N GLN A 77 -3.62 11.87 18.62
CA GLN A 77 -4.38 11.26 19.71
C GLN A 77 -3.41 10.70 20.74
N ARG A 78 -3.01 11.54 21.71
CA ARG A 78 -2.02 11.20 22.77
C ARG A 78 -2.37 9.94 23.59
N ASP A 79 -3.60 9.44 23.50
CA ASP A 79 -4.09 8.25 24.22
C ASP A 79 -4.11 6.96 23.39
N ALA A 80 -3.79 7.01 22.09
CA ALA A 80 -3.66 5.82 21.26
C ALA A 80 -2.43 5.03 21.72
N ARG A 81 -2.63 4.09 22.66
CA ARG A 81 -1.55 3.26 23.20
C ARG A 81 -0.84 2.58 22.04
N LYS A 82 0.50 2.63 22.02
CA LYS A 82 1.35 1.90 21.05
C LYS A 82 1.02 0.40 20.95
N THR A 83 0.33 -0.15 21.96
CA THR A 83 -0.11 -1.53 22.07
C THR A 83 -1.47 -1.81 21.43
N ASP A 84 -2.21 -0.80 20.96
CA ASP A 84 -3.45 -0.99 20.22
C ASP A 84 -3.15 -1.79 18.93
N PRO A 85 -3.80 -2.95 18.71
CA PRO A 85 -3.68 -3.71 17.48
C PRO A 85 -4.09 -2.90 16.24
N ALA A 86 -5.00 -1.94 16.37
CA ALA A 86 -5.45 -1.07 15.28
C ALA A 86 -4.46 0.07 14.97
N HIS A 87 -3.49 0.33 15.86
CA HIS A 87 -2.50 1.38 15.65
C HIS A 87 -1.46 0.98 14.59
N ILE A 88 -1.37 1.78 13.53
CA ILE A 88 -0.33 1.68 12.50
C ILE A 88 0.93 2.38 12.99
N PRO A 89 2.07 1.67 13.16
CA PRO A 89 3.32 2.30 13.59
C PRO A 89 3.86 3.25 12.53
N VAL A 90 4.48 4.35 12.94
CA VAL A 90 5.13 5.31 12.03
C VAL A 90 6.28 4.65 11.26
N GLY A 91 6.35 4.93 9.96
CA GLY A 91 7.49 4.58 9.10
C GLY A 91 7.08 4.14 7.69
N GLU A 92 8.01 4.33 6.74
CA GLU A 92 7.80 4.04 5.31
C GLU A 92 7.53 2.55 5.03
N THR A 93 8.31 1.66 5.66
CA THR A 93 8.12 0.22 5.51
C THR A 93 6.76 -0.22 6.04
N GLN A 94 6.28 0.39 7.13
CA GLN A 94 4.95 0.13 7.68
C GLN A 94 3.85 0.64 6.74
N CYS A 95 4.05 1.77 6.06
CA CYS A 95 3.10 2.23 5.04
C CYS A 95 2.93 1.19 3.93
N ASP A 96 4.03 0.62 3.43
CA ASP A 96 3.94 -0.46 2.42
C ASP A 96 3.22 -1.71 2.97
N ILE A 97 3.60 -2.17 4.17
CA ILE A 97 3.02 -3.39 4.77
C ILE A 97 1.51 -3.22 4.98
N TRP A 98 1.08 -2.10 5.55
CA TRP A 98 -0.33 -1.87 5.83
C TRP A 98 -1.13 -1.58 4.57
N ALA A 99 -0.57 -0.85 3.59
CA ALA A 99 -1.25 -0.64 2.31
C ALA A 99 -1.49 -1.98 1.59
N LEU A 100 -0.50 -2.86 1.50
CA LEU A 100 -0.65 -4.17 0.84
C LEU A 100 -1.64 -5.07 1.58
N ALA A 101 -1.57 -5.14 2.91
CA ALA A 101 -2.45 -5.99 3.70
C ALA A 101 -3.93 -5.58 3.62
N ARG A 102 -4.20 -4.30 3.35
CA ARG A 102 -5.53 -3.70 3.49
C ARG A 102 -6.53 -4.20 2.45
N ASP A 103 -6.16 -4.25 1.17
CA ASP A 103 -7.07 -4.66 0.10
C ASP A 103 -6.30 -5.12 -1.15
N PRO A 104 -6.77 -6.13 -1.90
CA PRO A 104 -6.19 -6.53 -3.19
C PRO A 104 -6.06 -5.40 -4.22
N LEU A 105 -6.85 -4.31 -4.08
CA LEU A 105 -6.74 -3.10 -4.89
C LEU A 105 -5.33 -2.51 -4.91
N PHE A 106 -4.56 -2.68 -3.83
CA PHE A 106 -3.21 -2.09 -3.66
C PHE A 106 -2.08 -2.97 -4.19
N LEU A 107 -2.40 -4.03 -4.93
CA LEU A 107 -1.43 -4.98 -5.49
C LEU A 107 -0.99 -4.62 -6.91
N ASP A 108 -1.33 -3.44 -7.43
CA ASP A 108 -1.05 -3.04 -8.81
C ASP A 108 0.40 -2.63 -9.08
N ASP A 109 1.22 -2.45 -8.05
CA ASP A 109 2.65 -2.11 -8.14
C ASP A 109 3.40 -2.69 -6.93
N PRO A 110 4.68 -3.12 -7.06
CA PRO A 110 5.43 -3.65 -5.93
C PRO A 110 5.75 -2.56 -4.90
N PRO A 111 5.88 -2.92 -3.61
CA PRO A 111 6.26 -2.00 -2.56
C PRO A 111 7.69 -1.49 -2.72
N THR A 112 7.93 -0.27 -2.23
CA THR A 112 9.21 0.44 -2.41
C THR A 112 10.22 0.11 -1.31
N TYR A 113 9.75 0.07 -0.07
CA TYR A 113 10.56 0.01 1.16
C TYR A 113 10.68 -1.38 1.75
N ILE A 114 9.79 -2.31 1.41
CA ILE A 114 9.96 -3.73 1.76
C ILE A 114 11.12 -4.30 0.94
N LYS A 115 12.13 -4.87 1.61
CA LYS A 115 13.25 -5.51 0.91
C LYS A 115 12.78 -6.79 0.23
N MET A 116 13.04 -6.86 -1.08
CA MET A 116 12.73 -8.03 -1.89
C MET A 116 13.70 -8.18 -3.06
N PRO A 117 13.90 -9.40 -3.58
CA PRO A 117 14.73 -9.64 -4.75
C PRO A 117 14.21 -8.89 -5.99
N ARG A 118 15.13 -8.41 -6.82
CA ARG A 118 14.79 -7.67 -8.05
C ARG A 118 13.88 -8.47 -8.99
N ALA A 119 14.16 -9.76 -9.18
CA ALA A 119 13.36 -10.64 -10.02
C ALA A 119 11.90 -10.77 -9.54
N MET A 120 11.64 -10.61 -8.24
CA MET A 120 10.28 -10.59 -7.71
C MET A 120 9.55 -9.29 -8.09
N ARG A 121 10.24 -8.14 -8.06
CA ARG A 121 9.67 -6.86 -8.50
C ARG A 121 9.32 -6.86 -9.99
N GLU A 122 10.19 -7.43 -10.80
CA GLU A 122 9.99 -7.52 -12.26
C GLU A 122 8.81 -8.44 -12.63
N HIS A 123 8.48 -9.41 -11.76
CA HIS A 123 7.38 -10.36 -11.94
C HIS A 123 6.33 -10.22 -10.82
N TRP A 124 6.05 -8.98 -10.39
CA TRP A 124 5.25 -8.70 -9.20
C TRP A 124 3.88 -9.40 -9.20
N SER A 125 3.20 -9.47 -10.35
CA SER A 125 1.90 -10.13 -10.52
C SER A 125 1.87 -11.62 -10.13
N ASP A 126 3.03 -12.28 -10.07
CA ASP A 126 3.13 -13.68 -9.67
C ASP A 126 3.26 -13.85 -8.16
N TYR A 127 3.65 -12.78 -7.46
CA TYR A 127 3.95 -12.81 -6.04
C TYR A 127 3.01 -11.94 -5.21
N ALA A 128 2.27 -11.01 -5.82
CA ALA A 128 1.55 -9.96 -5.12
C ALA A 128 0.59 -10.46 -4.03
N GLU A 129 -0.23 -11.48 -4.34
CA GLU A 129 -1.15 -12.08 -3.37
C GLU A 129 -0.41 -12.79 -2.24
N ALA A 130 0.62 -13.58 -2.56
CA ALA A 130 1.41 -14.26 -1.53
C ALA A 130 2.11 -13.27 -0.59
N VAL A 131 2.64 -12.17 -1.13
CA VAL A 131 3.26 -11.10 -0.35
C VAL A 131 2.22 -10.37 0.50
N ARG A 132 1.01 -10.12 -0.02
CA ARG A 132 -0.10 -9.56 0.74
C ARG A 132 -0.45 -10.42 1.96
N GLU A 133 -0.60 -11.72 1.78
CA GLU A 133 -0.88 -12.65 2.89
C GLU A 133 0.25 -12.66 3.92
N MET A 134 1.51 -12.55 3.47
CA MET A 134 2.64 -12.37 4.38
C MET A 134 2.59 -11.05 5.14
N CYS A 135 2.17 -9.94 4.52
CA CYS A 135 1.96 -8.67 5.20
C CYS A 135 0.87 -8.77 6.27
N ILE A 136 -0.26 -9.43 5.97
CA ILE A 136 -1.33 -9.70 6.95
C ILE A 136 -0.79 -10.51 8.13
N ALA A 137 -0.05 -11.59 7.85
CA ALA A 137 0.57 -12.41 8.88
C ALA A 137 1.61 -11.62 9.71
N ALA A 138 2.36 -10.71 9.08
CA ALA A 138 3.34 -9.86 9.76
C ALA A 138 2.66 -8.89 10.74
N ILE A 139 1.52 -8.29 10.34
CA ILE A 139 0.71 -7.43 11.22
C ILE A 139 0.17 -8.23 12.40
N ALA A 140 -0.35 -9.44 12.17
CA ALA A 140 -0.84 -10.31 13.23
C ALA A 140 0.25 -10.73 14.25
N ARG A 141 1.50 -10.85 13.79
CA ARG A 141 2.67 -11.17 14.64
C ARG A 141 3.19 -9.98 15.44
N ARG A 142 2.92 -8.74 15.02
CA ARG A 142 3.47 -7.51 15.62
C ARG A 142 3.33 -7.44 17.15
N PRO A 143 2.20 -7.79 17.79
CA PRO A 143 2.03 -7.63 19.24
C PRO A 143 3.03 -8.46 20.07
N THR A 144 3.45 -9.62 19.56
CA THR A 144 4.34 -10.56 20.26
C THR A 144 5.76 -10.57 19.68
N GLN A 145 5.94 -10.20 18.41
CA GLN A 145 7.22 -10.23 17.71
C GLN A 145 7.67 -8.83 17.28
N ARG A 146 8.54 -8.21 18.07
CA ARG A 146 9.12 -6.88 17.76
C ARG A 146 9.84 -6.82 16.41
N GLN A 147 10.35 -7.96 15.92
CA GLN A 147 11.09 -8.08 14.66
C GLN A 147 10.23 -8.60 13.50
N TYR A 148 8.91 -8.36 13.52
CA TYR A 148 7.98 -8.83 12.48
C TYR A 148 8.36 -8.39 11.06
N ILE A 149 8.95 -7.20 10.87
CA ILE A 149 9.44 -6.72 9.56
C ILE A 149 10.60 -7.59 9.07
N GLN A 150 11.58 -7.90 9.93
CA GLN A 150 12.69 -8.76 9.54
C GLN A 150 12.23 -10.18 9.24
N TRP A 151 11.21 -10.66 9.97
CA TRP A 151 10.55 -11.92 9.66
C TRP A 151 9.89 -11.88 8.28
N LEU A 152 9.09 -10.85 7.98
CA LEU A 152 8.45 -10.66 6.68
C LEU A 152 9.46 -10.67 5.54
N GLU A 153 10.54 -9.89 5.66
CA GLU A 153 11.60 -9.81 4.63
C GLU A 153 12.28 -11.17 4.42
N LYS A 154 12.46 -11.98 5.48
CA LYS A 154 12.99 -13.35 5.38
C LYS A 154 12.01 -14.28 4.66
N GLU A 155 10.71 -14.22 4.97
CA GLU A 155 9.69 -15.03 4.29
C GLU A 155 9.60 -14.69 2.80
N ILE A 156 9.62 -13.39 2.47
CA ILE A 156 9.64 -12.92 1.07
C ILE A 156 10.88 -13.44 0.34
N ALA A 157 12.06 -13.38 0.98
CA ALA A 157 13.28 -13.91 0.39
C ALA A 157 13.23 -15.44 0.19
N GLN A 158 12.54 -16.18 1.05
CA GLN A 158 12.31 -17.61 0.88
C GLN A 158 11.31 -17.91 -0.24
N LEU A 159 10.23 -17.13 -0.36
CA LEU A 159 9.25 -17.24 -1.43
C LEU A 159 9.92 -17.11 -2.80
N ALA A 160 10.85 -16.16 -2.94
CA ALA A 160 11.57 -15.92 -4.18
C ALA A 160 12.45 -17.09 -4.63
N LYS A 161 12.83 -18.00 -3.71
CA LYS A 161 13.65 -19.19 -4.02
C LYS A 161 12.83 -20.36 -4.54
N LYS A 162 11.51 -20.35 -4.34
CA LYS A 162 10.64 -21.43 -4.82
C LYS A 162 10.56 -21.37 -6.34
N PRO A 163 10.59 -22.52 -7.04
CA PRO A 163 10.40 -22.55 -8.48
C PRO A 163 9.06 -21.91 -8.82
N ARG A 164 9.05 -21.07 -9.87
CA ARG A 164 7.83 -20.40 -10.33
C ARG A 164 6.86 -21.48 -10.79
N VAL A 165 5.64 -21.44 -10.26
CA VAL A 165 4.54 -22.17 -10.89
C VAL A 165 4.26 -21.41 -12.18
N GLU A 166 4.61 -22.00 -13.31
CA GLU A 166 4.23 -21.47 -14.62
C GLU A 166 2.70 -21.41 -14.64
N LYS A 167 2.14 -20.19 -14.61
CA LYS A 167 0.74 -20.02 -14.97
C LYS A 167 0.61 -20.46 -16.44
N PRO A 168 -0.42 -21.25 -16.80
CA PRO A 168 -0.65 -21.61 -18.19
C PRO A 168 -0.62 -20.34 -19.03
N SER A 169 0.18 -20.38 -20.09
CA SER A 169 0.42 -19.27 -20.99
C SER A 169 -0.86 -18.87 -21.74
N GLY A 170 -1.62 -17.93 -21.14
CA GLY A 170 -2.63 -17.13 -21.82
C GLY A 170 -3.92 -17.86 -22.24
N PRO A 171 -4.97 -17.09 -22.58
CA PRO A 171 -6.21 -17.66 -23.11
C PRO A 171 -5.90 -18.35 -24.45
N ALA A 172 -6.59 -19.47 -24.70
CA ALA A 172 -6.62 -20.10 -26.02
C ALA A 172 -6.73 -19.02 -27.10
N GLN A 173 -5.76 -19.00 -28.01
CA GLN A 173 -5.71 -18.11 -29.16
C GLN A 173 -7.12 -18.01 -29.75
N LEU A 174 -7.75 -16.83 -29.65
CA LEU A 174 -9.07 -16.60 -30.23
C LEU A 174 -8.89 -16.63 -31.75
N PHE A 175 -9.20 -17.78 -32.35
CA PHE A 175 -9.30 -17.94 -33.79
C PHE A 175 -10.51 -17.11 -34.26
N LEU A 176 -10.24 -16.00 -34.92
CA LEU A 176 -11.26 -15.31 -35.70
C LEU A 176 -11.46 -16.11 -37.00
N PRO A 177 -12.66 -16.58 -37.31
CA PRO A 177 -12.92 -17.20 -38.60
C PRO A 177 -12.80 -16.11 -39.68
N PHE A 178 -11.87 -16.31 -40.63
CA PHE A 178 -11.89 -15.56 -41.87
C PHE A 178 -13.14 -15.98 -42.64
N VAL A 179 -14.10 -15.05 -42.76
CA VAL A 179 -15.18 -15.17 -43.73
C VAL A 179 -14.60 -14.79 -45.09
N VAL A 180 -14.49 -15.77 -45.98
CA VAL A 180 -14.23 -15.57 -47.42
C VAL A 180 -15.55 -15.69 -48.14
#